data_AF-A0AAW1XH32-F1
#
_entry.id   AF-A0AAW1XH32-F1
#
_cell.length_a   1.000
_cell.length_b   1.000
_cell.length_c   1.000
_cell.angle_alpha   90.00
_cell.angle_beta   90.00
_cell.angle_gamma   90.00
#
_symmetry.space_group_name_H-M   'P 1'
#
loop_
_entity.id
_entity.type
_entity.pdbx_description
1 polymer ?
#
loop_
_entity_poly.entity_id
_entity_poly.type
_entity_poly.pdbx_seq_one_letter_code
_entity_poly.pdbx_strand_id
1 'polypeptide(L)'
;MGAFIKLEDSPMFQKQVCSLEQTADELKDRCQRLFKGVHHFCRSLEGFGGDLDDPISVAIGGPVLSKFISAFRELATYKELLRTQVEHVLVNRLMHFMTVDLQDAKESRRRFDKAIHVYDQSREKFVSLKKNTRGDIVSELEEDLQNSKSAFEKAAST
;
A
#
# COMPACT_ATOMS: atom_id res chain seq x y z
N MET A 1 -15.47 10.81 -10.31
CA MET A 1 -14.33 9.90 -10.11
C MET A 1 -13.18 10.35 -11.02
N GLY A 2 -12.32 11.28 -10.60
CA GLY A 2 -11.42 11.94 -11.56
C GLY A 2 -10.18 12.62 -10.99
N ALA A 3 -9.44 11.97 -10.09
CA ALA A 3 -8.22 12.59 -9.54
C ALA A 3 -6.97 11.68 -9.47
N PHE A 4 -7.01 10.44 -9.96
CA PHE A 4 -5.87 9.51 -9.82
C PHE A 4 -5.28 8.97 -11.14
N ILE A 5 -5.79 9.38 -12.31
CA ILE A 5 -5.43 8.75 -13.61
C ILE A 5 -4.18 9.38 -14.28
N LYS A 6 -3.57 10.41 -13.68
CA LYS A 6 -2.29 10.98 -14.15
C LYS A 6 -1.30 11.22 -13.01
N LEU A 7 -0.91 10.16 -12.33
CA LEU A 7 0.37 10.15 -11.63
C LEU A 7 1.43 9.81 -12.68
N GLU A 8 1.85 10.83 -13.45
CA GLU A 8 3.05 10.70 -14.28
C GLU A 8 4.21 10.32 -13.35
N ASP A 9 4.95 9.27 -13.72
CA ASP A 9 6.19 8.83 -13.05
C ASP A 9 7.32 9.84 -13.34
N SER A 10 7.06 11.10 -12.98
CA SER A 10 7.91 12.25 -13.20
C SER A 10 9.01 12.26 -12.15
N PRO A 11 10.25 12.68 -12.50
CA PRO A 11 11.33 12.88 -11.53
C PRO A 11 10.92 13.74 -10.33
N MET A 12 9.97 14.67 -10.51
CA MET A 12 9.43 15.47 -9.41
C MET A 12 8.55 14.67 -8.46
N PHE A 13 7.71 13.77 -8.98
CA PHE A 13 6.88 12.90 -8.15
C PHE A 13 7.75 11.95 -7.33
N GLN A 14 8.72 11.30 -7.97
CA GLN A 14 9.68 10.43 -7.29
C GLN A 14 10.45 11.19 -6.19
N LYS A 15 10.90 12.42 -6.47
CA LYS A 15 11.58 13.26 -5.47
C LYS A 15 10.67 13.59 -4.28
N GLN A 16 9.38 13.86 -4.52
CA GLN A 16 8.41 14.12 -3.45
C GLN A 16 8.15 12.87 -2.61
N VAL A 17 8.03 11.70 -3.25
CA VAL A 17 7.90 10.41 -2.55
C VAL A 17 9.10 10.16 -1.66
N CYS A 18 10.33 10.25 -2.18
CA CYS A 18 11.53 10.05 -1.37
C CYS A 18 11.66 11.06 -0.22
N SER A 19 11.28 12.33 -0.44
CA SER A 19 11.26 13.34 0.63
C SER A 19 10.26 13.01 1.73
N LEU A 20 9.10 12.45 1.36
CA LEU A 20 8.06 12.04 2.30
C LEU A 20 8.51 10.82 3.10
N GLU A 21 9.14 9.83 2.45
CA GLU A 21 9.75 8.67 3.10
C GLU A 21 10.79 9.10 4.14
N GLN A 22 11.70 10.01 3.78
CA GLN A 22 12.70 10.54 4.72
C GLN A 22 12.07 11.24 5.93
N THR A 23 11.03 12.04 5.70
CA THR A 23 10.32 12.74 6.78
C THR A 23 9.59 11.75 7.69
N ALA A 24 9.02 10.69 7.14
CA ALA A 24 8.36 9.63 7.89
C ALA A 24 9.37 8.85 8.76
N ASP A 25 10.55 8.54 8.22
CA ASP A 25 11.63 7.89 8.97
C ASP A 25 12.15 8.78 10.10
N GLU A 26 12.35 10.08 9.87
CA GLU A 26 12.77 11.01 10.92
C GLU A 26 11.71 11.12 12.04
N LEU A 27 10.42 11.21 11.67
CA LEU A 27 9.33 11.25 12.64
C LEU A 27 9.30 9.96 13.48
N LYS A 28 9.46 8.80 12.84
CA LYS A 28 9.55 7.49 13.50
C LYS A 28 10.69 7.49 14.52
N ASP A 29 11.87 7.94 14.15
CA ASP A 29 13.03 8.04 15.04
C ASP A 29 12.77 8.97 16.24
N ARG A 30 12.17 10.14 16.00
CA ARG A 30 11.79 11.09 17.05
C ARG A 30 10.79 10.49 18.03
N CYS A 31 9.77 9.78 17.53
CA CYS A 31 8.79 9.08 18.36
C CYS A 31 9.45 7.96 19.19
N GLN A 32 10.42 7.23 18.64
CA GLN A 32 11.16 6.21 19.39
C GLN A 32 12.00 6.80 20.51
N ARG A 33 12.72 7.90 20.25
CA ARG A 33 13.51 8.60 21.28
C ARG A 33 12.62 9.11 22.41
N LEU A 34 11.49 9.73 22.08
CA LEU A 34 10.50 10.17 23.07
C LEU A 34 9.99 9.01 23.93
N PHE A 35 9.62 7.89 23.31
CA PHE A 35 9.13 6.71 24.02
C PHE A 35 10.18 6.15 24.99
N LYS A 36 11.44 6.01 24.54
CA LYS A 36 12.55 5.59 25.42
C LYS A 36 12.72 6.56 26.58
N GLY A 37 12.67 7.86 26.32
CA GLY A 37 12.74 8.91 27.35
C GLY A 37 11.63 8.78 28.41
N VAL A 38 10.37 8.61 27.99
CA VAL A 38 9.23 8.41 28.90
C VAL A 38 9.41 7.13 29.72
N HIS A 39 9.88 6.04 29.11
CA HIS A 39 10.13 4.79 29.81
C HIS A 39 11.21 4.94 30.90
N HIS A 40 12.33 5.59 30.57
CA HIS A 40 13.37 5.88 31.55
C HIS A 40 12.87 6.80 32.66
N PHE A 41 12.07 7.82 32.32
CA PHE A 41 11.46 8.72 33.31
C PHE A 41 10.53 7.99 34.27
N CYS A 42 9.65 7.10 33.76
CA CYS A 42 8.79 6.28 34.61
C CYS A 42 9.60 5.40 35.56
N ARG A 43 10.66 4.76 35.05
CA ARG A 43 11.54 3.91 35.86
C ARG A 43 12.30 4.71 36.93
N SER A 44 12.74 5.92 36.62
CA SER A 44 13.36 6.82 37.60
C SER A 44 12.35 7.29 38.66
N LEU A 45 11.10 7.57 38.25
CA LEU A 45 10.02 7.89 39.18
C LEU A 45 9.66 6.73 40.10
N GLU A 46 9.67 5.49 39.60
CA GLU A 46 9.48 4.28 40.41
C GLU A 46 10.57 4.14 41.47
N GLY A 47 11.84 4.36 41.09
CA GLY A 47 12.96 4.34 42.03
C GLY A 47 12.94 5.49 43.04
N PHE A 48 12.50 6.68 42.65
CA PHE A 48 12.35 7.84 43.53
C PHE A 48 11.17 7.69 44.50
N GLY A 49 10.07 7.11 44.04
CA GLY A 49 8.85 6.95 44.80
C GLY A 49 8.95 5.96 45.95
N GLY A 50 9.90 5.03 45.93
CA GLY A 50 10.06 4.03 47.00
C GLY A 50 8.86 3.09 47.16
N ASP A 51 8.85 2.32 48.25
CA ASP A 51 7.73 1.41 48.55
C ASP A 51 6.47 2.17 48.98
N LEU A 52 5.30 1.58 48.72
CA LEU A 52 4.00 2.25 48.93
C LEU A 52 3.71 2.56 50.41
N ASP A 53 4.29 1.78 51.32
CA ASP A 53 4.08 1.87 52.77
C ASP A 53 5.29 2.48 53.52
N ASP A 54 6.31 2.96 52.80
CA ASP A 54 7.43 3.66 53.43
C ASP A 54 7.00 5.08 53.86
N PRO A 55 7.12 5.45 55.15
CA PRO A 55 6.72 6.77 55.63
C PRO A 55 7.39 7.94 54.90
N ILE A 56 8.62 7.75 54.41
CA ILE A 56 9.36 8.77 53.66
C ILE A 56 8.77 8.93 52.25
N SER A 57 8.55 7.82 51.54
CA SER A 57 7.83 7.76 50.26
C SER A 57 6.47 8.48 50.33
N VAL A 58 5.65 8.18 51.35
CA VAL A 58 4.33 8.78 51.51
C VAL A 58 4.43 10.30 51.71
N ALA A 59 5.38 10.77 52.52
CA ALA A 59 5.60 12.19 52.78
C ALA A 59 6.07 12.97 51.54
N ILE A 60 6.81 12.32 50.64
CA ILE A 60 7.30 12.91 49.38
C ILE A 60 6.25 12.82 48.25
N GLY A 61 5.15 12.09 48.48
CA GLY A 61 4.03 11.99 47.54
C GLY A 61 4.05 10.73 46.67
N GLY A 62 4.70 9.65 47.12
CA GLY A 62 4.74 8.34 46.46
C GLY A 62 3.41 7.89 45.86
N PRO A 63 2.26 7.94 46.59
CA PRO A 63 0.96 7.57 46.04
C PRO A 63 0.51 8.39 44.82
N VAL A 64 0.89 9.66 44.74
CA VAL A 64 0.61 10.52 43.58
C VAL A 64 1.53 10.13 42.42
N LEU A 65 2.81 9.87 42.69
CA LEU A 65 3.77 9.40 41.69
C LEU A 65 3.35 8.07 41.06
N SER A 66 2.84 7.12 41.86
CA SER A 66 2.31 5.85 41.36
C SER A 66 1.15 6.03 40.38
N LYS A 67 0.28 7.03 40.59
CA LYS A 67 -0.81 7.36 39.65
C LYS A 67 -0.26 7.86 38.31
N PHE A 68 0.76 8.72 38.34
CA PHE A 68 1.42 9.20 37.11
C PHE A 68 2.10 8.05 36.35
N ILE A 69 2.82 7.17 37.06
CA ILE A 69 3.44 5.98 36.47
C ILE A 69 2.38 5.08 35.81
N SER A 70 1.25 4.83 36.48
CA SER A 70 0.14 4.05 35.92
C SER A 70 -0.40 4.69 34.64
N ALA A 71 -0.68 6.00 34.67
CA ALA A 71 -1.18 6.73 33.51
C ALA A 71 -0.19 6.70 32.33
N PHE A 72 1.12 6.84 32.56
CA PHE A 72 2.12 6.72 31.51
C PHE A 72 2.21 5.32 30.92
N ARG A 73 2.06 4.27 31.74
CA ARG A 73 2.00 2.88 31.26
C ARG A 73 0.76 2.64 30.41
N GLU A 74 -0.40 3.14 30.81
CA GLU A 74 -1.63 3.06 30.01
C GLU A 74 -1.47 3.78 28.67
N LEU A 75 -0.92 5.00 28.66
CA LEU A 75 -0.63 5.74 27.43
C LEU A 75 0.33 4.97 26.50
N ALA A 76 1.35 4.32 27.06
CA ALA A 76 2.25 3.47 26.29
C ALA A 76 1.50 2.28 25.65
N THR A 77 0.59 1.63 26.39
CA THR A 77 -0.25 0.55 25.85
C THR A 77 -1.16 1.03 24.73
N TYR A 78 -1.84 2.17 24.90
CA TYR A 78 -2.70 2.73 23.85
C TYR A 78 -1.93 3.12 22.59
N LYS A 79 -0.71 3.65 22.73
CA LYS A 79 0.17 3.95 21.60
C LYS A 79 0.52 2.68 20.82
N GLU A 80 0.91 1.60 21.49
CA GLU A 80 1.24 0.35 20.80
C GLU A 80 0.00 -0.29 20.15
N LEU A 81 -1.17 -0.24 20.80
CA LEU A 81 -2.43 -0.67 20.21
C LEU A 81 -2.75 0.13 18.93
N LEU A 82 -2.63 1.46 18.97
CA LEU A 82 -2.86 2.31 17.81
C LEU A 82 -1.90 1.97 16.67
N ARG A 83 -0.61 1.75 16.98
CA ARG A 83 0.40 1.32 15.99
C ARG A 83 -0.02 0.04 15.29
N THR A 84 -0.36 -1.00 16.06
CA THR A 84 -0.78 -2.30 15.55
C THR A 84 -2.07 -2.18 14.72
N GLN A 85 -3.04 -1.39 15.16
CA GLN A 85 -4.29 -1.17 14.40
C GLN A 85 -4.04 -0.47 13.07
N VAL A 86 -3.20 0.56 13.03
CA VAL A 86 -2.81 1.23 11.78
C VAL A 86 -2.09 0.27 10.83
N GLU A 87 -1.18 -0.53 11.35
CA GLU A 87 -0.44 -1.53 10.57
C GLU A 87 -1.39 -2.58 9.94
N HIS A 88 -2.30 -3.16 10.73
CA HIS A 88 -3.22 -4.18 10.24
C HIS A 88 -4.32 -3.63 9.34
N VAL A 89 -4.99 -2.55 9.75
CA VAL A 89 -6.20 -2.05 9.06
C VAL A 89 -5.86 -1.25 7.81
N LEU A 90 -4.76 -0.48 7.87
CA LEU A 90 -4.38 0.42 6.78
C LEU A 90 -3.19 -0.13 5.99
N VAL A 91 -2.04 -0.34 6.63
CA VAL A 91 -0.79 -0.64 5.92
C VAL A 91 -0.86 -1.98 5.19
N ASN A 92 -1.23 -3.06 5.88
CA ASN A 92 -1.32 -4.39 5.27
C ASN A 92 -2.37 -4.44 4.16
N ARG A 93 -3.51 -3.78 4.34
CA ARG A 93 -4.56 -3.70 3.33
C ARG A 93 -4.11 -2.92 2.10
N LEU A 94 -3.43 -1.79 2.28
CA LEU A 94 -2.88 -0.99 1.19
C LEU A 94 -1.80 -1.76 0.44
N MET A 95 -0.92 -2.44 1.16
CA MET A 95 0.13 -3.28 0.58
C MET A 95 -0.48 -4.39 -0.29
N HIS A 96 -1.49 -5.11 0.21
CA HIS A 96 -2.16 -6.16 -0.56
C HIS A 96 -2.81 -5.60 -1.84
N PHE A 97 -3.52 -4.48 -1.73
CA PHE A 97 -4.10 -3.81 -2.88
C PHE A 97 -3.04 -3.42 -3.93
N MET A 98 -1.90 -2.90 -3.50
CA MET A 98 -0.82 -2.47 -4.40
C MET A 98 -0.09 -3.64 -5.06
N THR A 99 0.12 -4.75 -4.35
CA THR A 99 0.94 -5.87 -4.84
C THR A 99 0.13 -6.94 -5.56
N VAL A 100 -1.15 -7.09 -5.23
CA VAL A 100 -2.04 -8.10 -5.83
C VAL A 100 -3.04 -7.41 -6.75
N ASP A 101 -4.07 -6.75 -6.19
CA ASP A 101 -5.20 -6.23 -6.97
C ASP A 101 -4.77 -5.29 -8.09
N LEU A 102 -3.89 -4.33 -7.78
CA LEU A 102 -3.41 -3.36 -8.76
C LEU A 102 -2.48 -3.98 -9.81
N GLN A 103 -1.68 -4.98 -9.43
CA GLN A 103 -0.82 -5.68 -10.39
C GLN A 103 -1.63 -6.56 -11.34
N ASP A 104 -2.60 -7.29 -10.81
CA ASP A 104 -3.52 -8.12 -11.60
C ASP A 104 -4.33 -7.26 -12.57
N ALA A 105 -4.83 -6.11 -12.11
CA ALA A 105 -5.53 -5.15 -12.96
C ALA A 105 -4.63 -4.60 -14.09
N LYS A 106 -3.36 -4.26 -13.77
CA LYS A 106 -2.38 -3.83 -14.78
C LYS A 106 -2.08 -4.92 -15.80
N GLU A 107 -1.96 -6.16 -15.35
CA GLU A 107 -1.67 -7.29 -16.24
C GLU A 107 -2.88 -7.62 -17.11
N SER A 108 -4.10 -7.66 -16.55
CA SER A 108 -5.34 -7.80 -17.33
C SER A 108 -5.43 -6.71 -18.39
N ARG A 109 -5.19 -5.44 -18.01
CA ARG A 109 -5.18 -4.33 -18.96
C ARG A 109 -4.17 -4.52 -20.08
N ARG A 110 -2.94 -4.94 -19.76
CA ARG A 110 -1.90 -5.21 -20.77
C ARG A 110 -2.29 -6.34 -21.72
N ARG A 111 -2.92 -7.40 -21.21
CA ARG A 111 -3.43 -8.51 -22.05
C ARG A 111 -4.54 -8.03 -22.98
N PHE A 112 -5.48 -7.24 -22.48
CA PHE A 112 -6.55 -6.62 -23.26
C PHE A 112 -5.98 -5.73 -24.39
N ASP A 113 -5.08 -4.81 -24.05
CA ASP A 113 -4.47 -3.89 -25.02
C ASP A 113 -3.69 -4.65 -26.12
N LYS A 114 -3.05 -5.78 -25.77
CA LYS A 114 -2.42 -6.66 -26.77
C LYS A 114 -3.45 -7.37 -27.65
N ALA A 115 -4.51 -7.92 -27.05
CA ALA A 115 -5.52 -8.69 -27.77
C ALA A 115 -6.33 -7.82 -28.73
N ILE A 116 -6.70 -6.60 -28.32
CA ILE A 116 -7.42 -5.65 -29.19
C ILE A 116 -6.56 -5.23 -30.38
N HIS A 117 -5.27 -4.95 -30.16
CA HIS A 117 -4.35 -4.60 -31.25
C HIS A 117 -4.22 -5.74 -32.27
N VAL A 118 -4.07 -6.99 -31.81
CA VAL A 118 -3.99 -8.16 -32.71
C VAL A 118 -5.29 -8.35 -33.48
N TYR A 119 -6.45 -8.21 -32.82
CA TYR A 119 -7.74 -8.32 -33.47
C TYR A 119 -7.96 -7.22 -34.52
N ASP A 120 -7.64 -5.97 -34.21
CA ASP A 120 -7.73 -4.86 -35.17
C ASP A 120 -6.83 -5.10 -36.39
N GLN A 121 -5.60 -5.59 -36.17
CA GLN A 121 -4.67 -5.93 -37.25
C GLN A 121 -5.21 -7.06 -38.15
N SER A 122 -5.74 -8.14 -37.57
CA SER A 122 -6.34 -9.24 -38.34
C SER A 122 -7.59 -8.77 -39.10
N ARG A 123 -8.40 -7.91 -38.48
CA ARG A 123 -9.59 -7.32 -39.13
C ARG A 123 -9.22 -6.46 -40.33
N GLU A 124 -8.18 -5.62 -40.21
CA GLU A 124 -7.70 -4.78 -41.32
C GLU A 124 -7.16 -5.61 -42.49
N LYS A 125 -6.39 -6.67 -42.20
CA LYS A 125 -5.90 -7.63 -43.22
C LYS A 125 -7.07 -8.31 -43.95
N PHE A 126 -8.09 -8.76 -43.21
CA PHE A 126 -9.25 -9.42 -43.80
C PHE A 126 -10.09 -8.45 -44.67
N VAL A 127 -10.32 -7.22 -44.19
CA VAL A 127 -11.10 -6.20 -44.92
C VAL A 127 -10.38 -5.71 -46.19
N SER A 128 -9.05 -5.76 -46.22
CA SER A 128 -8.24 -5.34 -47.39
C SER A 128 -8.11 -6.40 -48.49
N LEU A 129 -8.78 -7.54 -48.37
CA LEU A 129 -8.80 -8.60 -49.37
C LEU A 129 -9.39 -8.13 -50.71
N LYS A 130 -8.71 -8.49 -51.81
CA LYS A 130 -9.20 -8.23 -53.16
C LYS A 130 -10.08 -9.39 -53.63
N LYS A 131 -11.01 -9.11 -54.56
CA LYS A 131 -11.92 -10.12 -55.13
C LYS A 131 -11.22 -11.29 -55.85
N ASN A 132 -9.93 -11.15 -56.17
CA ASN A 132 -9.12 -12.17 -56.85
C ASN A 132 -8.12 -12.88 -55.91
N THR A 133 -8.18 -12.64 -54.59
CA THR A 133 -7.35 -13.38 -53.63
C THR A 133 -7.69 -14.86 -53.67
N ARG A 134 -6.67 -15.73 -53.58
CA ARG A 134 -6.85 -17.17 -53.61
C ARG A 134 -7.61 -17.65 -52.36
N GLY A 135 -8.47 -18.67 -52.50
CA GLY A 135 -9.36 -19.12 -51.44
C GLY A 135 -8.66 -19.73 -50.22
N ASP A 136 -7.47 -20.30 -50.40
CA ASP A 136 -6.59 -20.78 -49.32
C ASP A 136 -6.16 -19.61 -48.41
N ILE A 137 -5.71 -18.50 -49.00
CA ILE A 137 -5.31 -17.29 -48.27
C ILE A 137 -6.51 -16.65 -47.56
N VAL A 138 -7.70 -16.67 -48.18
CA VAL A 138 -8.93 -16.16 -47.55
C VAL A 138 -9.30 -17.00 -46.32
N SER A 139 -9.21 -18.33 -46.43
CA SER A 139 -9.54 -19.25 -45.33
C SER A 139 -8.58 -19.09 -44.15
N GLU A 140 -7.28 -18.93 -44.42
CA GLU A 140 -6.26 -18.66 -43.39
C GLU A 140 -6.54 -17.35 -42.64
N LEU A 141 -6.83 -16.26 -43.37
CA LEU A 141 -7.11 -14.96 -42.75
C LEU A 141 -8.45 -14.93 -42.00
N GLU A 142 -9.43 -15.73 -42.42
CA GLU A 142 -10.70 -15.91 -41.70
C GLU A 142 -10.49 -16.65 -40.38
N GLU A 143 -9.66 -17.69 -40.38
CA GLU A 143 -9.27 -18.42 -39.18
C GLU A 143 -8.50 -17.52 -38.20
N ASP A 144 -7.52 -16.75 -38.69
CA ASP A 144 -6.77 -15.77 -37.90
C ASP A 144 -7.68 -14.68 -37.28
N LEU A 145 -8.67 -14.21 -38.04
CA LEU A 145 -9.65 -13.24 -37.57
C LEU A 145 -10.52 -13.84 -36.44
N GLN A 146 -10.99 -15.07 -36.61
CA GLN A 146 -11.81 -15.74 -35.61
C GLN A 146 -11.01 -16.05 -34.33
N ASN A 147 -9.78 -16.51 -34.48
CA ASN A 147 -8.87 -16.79 -33.37
C ASN A 147 -8.57 -15.52 -32.57
N SER A 148 -8.17 -14.43 -33.24
CA SER A 148 -7.87 -13.15 -32.60
C SER A 148 -9.10 -12.52 -31.93
N LYS A 149 -10.29 -12.65 -32.53
CA LYS A 149 -11.57 -12.24 -31.93
C LYS A 149 -11.83 -12.97 -30.61
N SER A 150 -11.69 -14.29 -30.61
CA SER A 150 -11.91 -15.10 -29.40
C SER A 150 -10.94 -14.74 -28.27
N ALA A 151 -9.69 -14.40 -28.60
CA ALA A 151 -8.69 -13.97 -27.63
C ALA A 151 -9.02 -12.58 -27.05
N PHE A 152 -9.51 -11.66 -27.88
CA PHE A 152 -9.99 -10.35 -27.44
C PHE A 152 -11.20 -10.46 -26.51
N GLU A 153 -12.21 -11.27 -26.86
CA GLU A 153 -13.42 -11.46 -26.03
C GLU A 153 -13.09 -12.07 -24.67
N LYS A 154 -12.16 -13.05 -24.63
CA LYS A 154 -11.66 -13.61 -23.37
C LYS A 154 -10.97 -12.55 -22.51
N ALA A 155 -10.06 -11.78 -23.10
CA ALA A 155 -9.35 -10.72 -22.39
C ALA A 155 -10.27 -9.57 -21.92
N ALA A 156 -11.39 -9.33 -22.59
CA ALA A 156 -12.39 -8.34 -22.20
C ALA A 156 -13.27 -8.79 -21.02
N SER A 157 -13.31 -10.09 -20.75
CA SER A 157 -14.16 -10.71 -19.72
C SER A 157 -13.42 -10.97 -18.39
N THR A 158 -12.16 -10.53 -18.27
CA THR A 158 -11.24 -10.80 -17.15
C THR A 158 -10.95 -9.53 -16.36
#